data_AF-A0A8T5GED1-F1
#
_entry.id   AF-A0A8T5GED1-F1
#
_cell.length_a   1.000
_cell.length_b   1.000
_cell.length_c   1.000
_cell.angle_alpha   90.00
_cell.angle_beta   90.00
_cell.angle_gamma   90.00
#
_symmetry.space_group_name_H-M   'P 1'
#
loop_
_entity.id
_entity.type
_entity.pdbx_description
1 polymer ?
#
loop_
_entity_poly.entity_id
_entity_poly.type
_entity_poly.pdbx_seq_one_letter_code
_entity_poly.pdbx_strand_id
1 'polypeptide(L)'
;MTSHNRAWKEAKKDELTKLSVEYPFIAVATLNELPASIVSVLRKRLAGEAVIKVSKIRVVKKAFAESSVDTSKIDDQINQSIAVIFSKKNPFELFSFIKKNKGEASAKVGDIAPQDILVQAGDTGLPPGPALTPLKAAGLKVAVQGPTISIVKDKIVTKKGEEVSDAVVDVLGKLNIKPMRVGMKVMGVLDKEENAFYSAESLDVDEEELFDNFVLAYQQALNLSVNAGIYNDASMEVLVIKAQREAKAVKEALGEDAPEEKTEEVKEETSEEAKEEVVVEAAQAPVEEVKEEAPVEEATVETPVEEVKEEPKKETPAEAAVETPVEEPKTEEVKEDAPTEVVEEVKKEGESN
;
A
#
# COMPACT_ATOMS: atom_id res chain seq x y z
N MET A 1 -27.94 -3.70 37.70
CA MET A 1 -27.24 -2.91 36.67
C MET A 1 -28.20 -1.84 36.15
N THR A 2 -27.74 -0.63 35.81
CA THR A 2 -28.62 0.53 35.55
C THR A 2 -29.45 0.40 34.27
N SER A 3 -30.74 0.74 34.34
CA SER A 3 -31.74 0.59 33.26
C SER A 3 -31.42 1.39 32.00
N HIS A 4 -30.96 2.64 32.17
CA HIS A 4 -30.49 3.48 31.05
C HIS A 4 -29.38 2.80 30.23
N ASN A 5 -28.53 2.02 30.90
CA ASN A 5 -27.46 1.25 30.27
C ASN A 5 -27.97 0.01 29.50
N ARG A 6 -29.25 -0.33 29.62
CA ARG A 6 -29.91 -1.41 28.85
C ARG A 6 -30.56 -0.84 27.59
N ALA A 7 -31.35 0.23 27.73
CA ALA A 7 -32.09 0.88 26.64
C ALA A 7 -31.22 1.25 25.43
N TRP A 8 -30.05 1.89 25.61
CA TRP A 8 -29.19 2.24 24.47
C TRP A 8 -28.58 1.02 23.76
N LYS A 9 -28.42 -0.11 24.46
CA LYS A 9 -27.90 -1.36 23.87
C LYS A 9 -28.98 -2.10 23.08
N GLU A 10 -30.23 -2.03 23.54
CA GLU A 10 -31.39 -2.54 22.83
C GLU A 10 -31.64 -1.67 21.58
N ALA A 11 -31.68 -0.35 21.68
CA ALA A 11 -31.79 0.55 20.52
C ALA A 11 -30.67 0.34 19.47
N LYS A 12 -29.41 0.15 19.89
CA LYS A 12 -28.30 -0.18 18.97
C LYS A 12 -28.38 -1.59 18.38
N LYS A 13 -28.98 -2.55 19.10
CA LYS A 13 -29.22 -3.90 18.58
C LYS A 13 -30.28 -3.83 17.49
N ASP A 14 -31.39 -3.14 17.75
CA ASP A 14 -32.50 -3.00 16.80
C ASP A 14 -32.08 -2.19 15.56
N GLU A 15 -31.18 -1.20 15.71
CA GLU A 15 -30.50 -0.51 14.60
C GLU A 15 -29.66 -1.48 13.75
N LEU A 16 -28.83 -2.32 14.38
CA LEU A 16 -28.03 -3.32 13.68
C LEU A 16 -28.91 -4.38 12.99
N THR A 17 -29.96 -4.88 13.64
CA THR A 17 -30.87 -5.87 13.05
C THR A 17 -31.58 -5.30 11.81
N LYS A 18 -31.99 -4.02 11.82
CA LYS A 18 -32.55 -3.36 10.63
C LYS A 18 -31.55 -3.28 9.47
N LEU A 19 -30.31 -2.86 9.75
CA LEU A 19 -29.26 -2.79 8.74
C LEU A 19 -28.86 -4.19 8.22
N SER A 20 -28.91 -5.21 9.07
CA SER A 20 -28.77 -6.63 8.69
C SER A 20 -29.92 -7.17 7.83
N VAL A 21 -31.02 -6.43 7.64
CA VAL A 21 -32.12 -6.80 6.73
C VAL A 21 -32.10 -5.95 5.45
N GLU A 22 -31.61 -4.70 5.52
CA GLU A 22 -31.56 -3.78 4.36
C GLU A 22 -30.35 -3.99 3.42
N TYR A 23 -29.27 -4.63 3.90
CA TYR A 23 -28.01 -4.78 3.16
C TYR A 23 -27.63 -6.26 2.97
N PRO A 24 -27.32 -6.71 1.74
CA PRO A 24 -26.95 -8.10 1.45
C PRO A 24 -25.57 -8.48 2.01
N PHE A 25 -24.59 -7.58 1.93
CA PHE A 25 -23.22 -7.85 2.37
C PHE A 25 -22.92 -7.21 3.73
N ILE A 26 -22.34 -8.01 4.64
CA ILE A 26 -21.90 -7.57 5.96
C ILE A 26 -20.40 -7.84 6.11
N ALA A 27 -19.58 -6.79 6.09
CA ALA A 27 -18.17 -6.89 6.40
C ALA A 27 -17.90 -6.63 7.89
N VAL A 28 -16.99 -7.40 8.47
CA VAL A 28 -16.52 -7.24 9.86
C VAL A 28 -15.07 -6.81 9.83
N ALA A 29 -14.76 -5.68 10.48
CA ALA A 29 -13.46 -5.03 10.39
C ALA A 29 -12.95 -4.53 11.75
N THR A 30 -11.63 -4.57 11.92
CA THR A 30 -10.96 -4.16 13.16
C THR A 30 -10.68 -2.66 13.16
N LEU A 31 -10.89 -2.03 14.32
CA LEU A 31 -10.63 -0.61 14.61
C LEU A 31 -9.36 -0.40 15.46
N ASN A 32 -8.58 -1.45 15.70
CA ASN A 32 -7.33 -1.35 16.43
C ASN A 32 -6.37 -0.41 15.69
N GLU A 33 -5.66 0.43 16.45
CA GLU A 33 -4.62 1.35 15.96
C GLU A 33 -5.07 2.40 14.93
N LEU A 34 -6.37 2.53 14.68
CA LEU A 34 -6.96 3.47 13.73
C LEU A 34 -7.43 4.76 14.41
N PRO A 35 -6.82 5.93 14.10
CA PRO A 35 -7.34 7.22 14.51
C PRO A 35 -8.80 7.44 14.07
N ALA A 36 -9.61 7.97 14.97
CA ALA A 36 -11.02 8.27 14.69
C ALA A 36 -11.23 9.26 13.53
N SER A 37 -10.22 10.09 13.22
CA SER A 37 -10.17 10.94 12.04
C SER A 37 -10.21 10.13 10.73
N ILE A 38 -9.38 9.08 10.60
CA ILE A 38 -9.35 8.20 9.43
C ILE A 38 -10.70 7.48 9.28
N VAL A 39 -11.24 6.93 10.37
CA VAL A 39 -12.56 6.26 10.37
C VAL A 39 -13.70 7.23 10.00
N SER A 40 -13.60 8.51 10.39
CA SER A 40 -14.56 9.56 10.03
C SER A 40 -14.48 9.95 8.55
N VAL A 41 -13.27 10.12 8.01
CA VAL A 41 -13.04 10.36 6.57
C VAL A 41 -13.53 9.17 5.74
N LEU A 42 -13.22 7.94 6.17
CA LEU A 42 -13.65 6.72 5.51
C LEU A 42 -15.19 6.60 5.52
N ARG A 43 -15.85 6.87 6.66
CA ARG A 43 -17.32 6.92 6.73
C ARG A 43 -17.93 7.98 5.78
N LYS A 44 -17.27 9.12 5.57
CA LYS A 44 -17.71 10.12 4.57
C LYS A 44 -17.52 9.62 3.13
N ARG A 45 -16.48 8.83 2.83
CA ARG A 45 -16.22 8.28 1.49
C ARG A 45 -17.14 7.11 1.13
N LEU A 46 -17.58 6.30 2.09
CA LEU A 46 -18.55 5.21 1.87
C LEU A 46 -20.02 5.70 1.96
N ALA A 47 -20.26 6.98 2.26
CA ALA A 47 -21.61 7.51 2.49
C ALA A 47 -22.49 7.40 1.24
N GLY A 48 -23.60 6.67 1.35
CA GLY A 48 -24.52 6.35 0.25
C GLY A 48 -24.39 4.92 -0.26
N GLU A 49 -23.18 4.35 -0.25
CA GLU A 49 -22.90 2.99 -0.73
C GLU A 49 -22.89 1.96 0.41
N ALA A 50 -22.31 2.33 1.56
CA ALA A 50 -22.15 1.45 2.70
C ALA A 50 -22.15 2.19 4.06
N VAL A 51 -22.66 1.53 5.10
CA VAL A 51 -22.92 2.12 6.42
C VAL A 51 -22.00 1.48 7.47
N ILE A 52 -21.03 2.25 7.98
CA ILE A 52 -20.12 1.81 9.04
C ILE A 52 -20.73 2.09 10.43
N LYS A 53 -21.02 1.04 11.21
CA LYS A 53 -21.51 1.11 12.60
C LYS A 53 -20.52 0.50 13.58
N VAL A 54 -20.38 1.12 14.75
CA VAL A 54 -19.46 0.70 15.82
C VAL A 54 -20.25 0.36 17.07
N SER A 55 -20.13 -0.88 17.53
CA SER A 55 -20.93 -1.49 18.60
C SER A 55 -20.11 -2.49 19.40
N LYS A 56 -20.53 -2.74 20.65
CA LYS A 56 -19.84 -3.72 21.51
C LYS A 56 -20.10 -5.13 20.99
N ILE A 57 -19.07 -5.98 21.02
CA ILE A 57 -19.08 -7.41 20.63
C ILE A 57 -20.39 -8.14 21.01
N ARG A 58 -20.78 -8.09 22.30
CA ARG A 58 -21.97 -8.76 22.85
C ARG A 58 -23.32 -8.21 22.34
N VAL A 59 -23.33 -7.06 21.67
CA VAL A 59 -24.50 -6.49 20.98
C VAL A 59 -24.52 -6.97 19.53
N VAL A 60 -23.36 -6.98 18.86
CA VAL A 60 -23.20 -7.47 17.47
C VAL A 60 -23.57 -8.96 17.37
N LYS A 61 -22.97 -9.83 18.21
CA LYS A 61 -23.30 -11.27 18.25
C LYS A 61 -24.80 -11.51 18.49
N LYS A 62 -25.48 -10.65 19.28
CA LYS A 62 -26.93 -10.74 19.53
C LYS A 62 -27.81 -10.25 18.39
N ALA A 63 -27.37 -9.25 17.62
CA ALA A 63 -28.10 -8.78 16.44
C ALA A 63 -28.03 -9.82 15.31
N PHE A 64 -26.84 -10.39 15.07
CA PHE A 64 -26.65 -11.41 14.03
C PHE A 64 -27.38 -12.74 14.32
N ALA A 65 -27.41 -13.17 15.58
CA ALA A 65 -28.19 -14.34 16.00
C ALA A 65 -29.71 -14.18 15.83
N GLU A 66 -30.23 -12.94 15.82
CA GLU A 66 -31.63 -12.65 15.51
C GLU A 66 -31.90 -12.44 14.01
N SER A 67 -30.88 -12.05 13.23
CA SER A 67 -30.97 -11.94 11.77
C SER A 67 -30.56 -13.21 11.02
N SER A 68 -30.56 -14.37 11.69
CA SER A 68 -30.19 -15.69 11.15
C SER A 68 -28.87 -15.71 10.37
N VAL A 69 -27.87 -14.95 10.80
CA VAL A 69 -26.53 -14.93 10.20
C VAL A 69 -25.63 -15.91 10.94
N ASP A 70 -24.96 -16.80 10.20
CA ASP A 70 -24.02 -17.79 10.75
C ASP A 70 -22.73 -17.13 11.29
N THR A 71 -22.78 -16.66 12.54
CA THR A 71 -21.63 -16.02 13.21
C THR A 71 -20.51 -16.99 13.56
N SER A 72 -20.72 -18.30 13.44
CA SER A 72 -19.81 -19.36 13.90
C SER A 72 -18.37 -19.22 13.40
N LYS A 73 -18.17 -18.74 12.15
CA LYS A 73 -16.83 -18.48 11.57
C LYS A 73 -16.23 -17.13 11.97
N ILE A 74 -17.07 -16.18 12.36
CA ILE A 74 -16.68 -14.82 12.74
C ILE A 74 -16.36 -14.75 14.25
N ASP A 75 -16.90 -15.68 15.04
CA ASP A 75 -16.91 -15.60 16.51
C ASP A 75 -15.51 -15.63 17.15
N ASP A 76 -14.54 -16.29 16.51
CA ASP A 76 -13.11 -16.33 16.86
C ASP A 76 -12.35 -15.07 16.41
N GLN A 77 -12.73 -14.48 15.27
CA GLN A 77 -12.19 -13.21 14.80
C GLN A 77 -12.68 -12.02 15.66
N ILE A 78 -13.84 -12.14 16.30
CA ILE A 78 -14.54 -11.06 17.01
C ILE A 78 -13.85 -10.59 18.33
N ASN A 79 -12.61 -11.01 18.62
CA ASN A 79 -11.92 -10.76 19.89
C ASN A 79 -11.33 -9.33 20.09
N GLN A 80 -11.47 -8.41 19.13
CA GLN A 80 -10.87 -7.06 19.16
C GLN A 80 -11.91 -5.92 19.01
N SER A 81 -11.47 -4.67 18.87
CA SER A 81 -12.38 -3.52 18.65
C SER A 81 -12.93 -3.55 17.23
N ILE A 82 -14.26 -3.54 17.05
CA ILE A 82 -14.90 -3.88 15.77
C ILE A 82 -15.83 -2.79 15.23
N ALA A 83 -15.72 -2.56 13.92
CA ALA A 83 -16.74 -1.97 13.08
C ALA A 83 -17.47 -3.07 12.29
N VAL A 84 -18.79 -2.92 12.16
CA VAL A 84 -19.59 -3.65 11.18
C VAL A 84 -19.89 -2.69 10.03
N ILE A 85 -19.74 -3.16 8.80
CA ILE A 85 -19.96 -2.40 7.58
C ILE A 85 -21.06 -3.10 6.78
N PHE A 86 -22.15 -2.41 6.53
CA PHE A 86 -23.27 -2.89 5.73
C PHE A 86 -23.13 -2.33 4.31
N SER A 87 -23.10 -3.17 3.28
CA SER A 87 -22.81 -2.77 1.89
C SER A 87 -23.80 -3.37 0.89
N LYS A 88 -24.10 -2.62 -0.17
CA LYS A 88 -24.83 -3.11 -1.37
C LYS A 88 -23.87 -3.43 -2.54
N LYS A 89 -22.60 -3.06 -2.43
CA LYS A 89 -21.51 -3.46 -3.35
C LYS A 89 -20.90 -4.80 -2.97
N ASN A 90 -20.43 -5.50 -4.01
CA ASN A 90 -19.78 -6.80 -3.97
C ASN A 90 -18.65 -6.88 -2.91
N PRO A 91 -18.42 -8.03 -2.25
CA PRO A 91 -17.37 -8.20 -1.24
C PRO A 91 -15.96 -7.77 -1.67
N PHE A 92 -15.56 -8.11 -2.90
CA PHE A 92 -14.24 -7.79 -3.45
C PHE A 92 -14.10 -6.30 -3.75
N GLU A 93 -15.12 -5.67 -4.35
CA GLU A 93 -15.16 -4.21 -4.55
C GLU A 93 -15.04 -3.46 -3.21
N LEU A 94 -15.80 -3.90 -2.20
CA LEU A 94 -15.78 -3.29 -0.86
C LEU A 94 -14.40 -3.45 -0.20
N PHE A 95 -13.80 -4.63 -0.29
CA PHE A 95 -12.47 -4.90 0.25
C PHE A 95 -11.40 -4.05 -0.47
N SER A 96 -11.37 -4.07 -1.81
CA SER A 96 -10.46 -3.25 -2.60
C SER A 96 -10.67 -1.75 -2.39
N PHE A 97 -11.91 -1.27 -2.23
CA PHE A 97 -12.18 0.13 -1.90
C PHE A 97 -11.57 0.50 -0.54
N ILE A 98 -11.67 -0.36 0.47
CA ILE A 98 -11.08 -0.14 1.80
C ILE A 98 -9.54 -0.28 1.77
N LYS A 99 -8.99 -1.25 1.03
CA LYS A 99 -7.53 -1.44 0.79
C LYS A 99 -6.91 -0.23 0.08
N LYS A 100 -7.62 0.36 -0.90
CA LYS A 100 -7.21 1.56 -1.65
C LYS A 100 -7.37 2.83 -0.78
N ASN A 101 -8.40 2.94 0.07
CA ASN A 101 -8.66 4.09 0.96
C ASN A 101 -7.93 4.04 2.33
N LYS A 102 -6.59 3.90 2.32
CA LYS A 102 -5.76 4.09 3.53
C LYS A 102 -5.64 5.58 3.88
N GLY A 103 -5.54 5.89 5.18
CA GLY A 103 -5.29 7.24 5.70
C GLY A 103 -3.89 7.40 6.27
N GLU A 104 -3.47 8.64 6.48
CA GLU A 104 -2.16 8.99 7.02
C GLU A 104 -2.21 9.15 8.55
N ALA A 105 -1.29 8.48 9.24
CA ALA A 105 -1.12 8.51 10.68
C ALA A 105 0.34 8.81 11.08
N SER A 106 0.52 9.35 12.28
CA SER A 106 1.82 9.47 12.94
C SER A 106 2.36 8.07 13.28
N ALA A 107 3.67 7.87 13.16
CA ALA A 107 4.33 6.65 13.63
C ALA A 107 4.37 6.59 15.17
N LYS A 108 4.47 5.36 15.70
CA LYS A 108 4.83 5.04 17.08
C LYS A 108 6.25 4.45 17.13
N VAL A 109 6.81 4.36 18.33
CA VAL A 109 8.11 3.73 18.56
C VAL A 109 8.00 2.23 18.29
N GLY A 110 8.86 1.70 17.41
CA GLY A 110 8.82 0.30 16.99
C GLY A 110 7.77 -0.03 15.91
N ASP A 111 7.05 0.96 15.36
CA ASP A 111 6.31 0.74 14.11
C ASP A 111 7.31 0.45 12.96
N ILE A 112 6.98 -0.48 12.06
CA ILE A 112 7.78 -0.77 10.86
C ILE A 112 7.38 0.18 9.72
N ALA A 113 8.34 0.92 9.15
CA ALA A 113 8.07 1.91 8.12
C ALA A 113 7.56 1.26 6.80
N PRO A 114 6.35 1.60 6.30
CA PRO A 114 5.77 0.98 5.11
C PRO A 114 6.36 1.53 3.79
N GLN A 115 6.98 2.70 3.85
CA GLN A 115 7.63 3.43 2.76
C GLN A 115 8.82 4.22 3.36
N ASP A 116 9.75 4.69 2.54
CA ASP A 116 10.89 5.51 3.00
C ASP A 116 10.41 6.83 3.62
N ILE A 117 10.84 7.09 4.86
CA ILE A 117 10.45 8.28 5.62
C ILE A 117 11.40 9.43 5.24
N LEU A 118 11.07 10.13 4.17
CA LEU A 118 11.74 11.36 3.75
C LEU A 118 11.32 12.54 4.63
N VAL A 119 12.28 13.32 5.12
CA VAL A 119 12.07 14.67 5.64
C VAL A 119 12.74 15.65 4.69
N GLN A 120 11.97 16.63 4.19
CA GLN A 120 12.40 17.60 3.19
C GLN A 120 13.19 18.77 3.79
N ALA A 121 14.02 19.44 2.99
CA ALA A 121 14.63 20.72 3.36
C ALA A 121 13.58 21.85 3.41
N GLY A 122 13.79 22.82 4.31
CA GLY A 122 12.86 23.93 4.52
C GLY A 122 12.91 24.48 5.95
N ASP A 123 12.18 25.56 6.21
CA ASP A 123 11.96 26.02 7.59
C ASP A 123 10.96 25.09 8.31
N THR A 124 11.27 24.74 9.56
CA THR A 124 10.38 23.92 10.40
C THR A 124 9.40 24.75 11.20
N GLY A 125 9.61 26.07 11.32
CA GLY A 125 8.83 26.95 12.20
C GLY A 125 9.09 26.72 13.70
N LEU A 126 9.97 25.79 14.07
CA LEU A 126 10.30 25.47 15.46
C LEU A 126 11.37 26.44 15.99
N PRO A 127 11.23 26.98 17.22
CA PRO A 127 12.18 27.93 17.77
C PRO A 127 13.52 27.26 18.14
N PRO A 128 14.66 27.98 18.04
CA PRO A 128 15.97 27.48 18.45
C PRO A 128 16.01 27.24 19.95
N GLY A 129 16.07 25.96 20.34
CA GLY A 129 15.97 25.52 21.73
C GLY A 129 15.90 24.00 21.82
N PRO A 130 15.06 23.40 22.70
CA PRO A 130 15.01 21.94 22.90
C PRO A 130 14.58 21.14 21.67
N ALA A 131 14.03 21.78 20.62
CA ALA A 131 13.77 21.15 19.32
C ALA A 131 15.05 20.77 18.54
N LEU A 132 16.18 21.45 18.79
CA LEU A 132 17.43 21.23 18.04
C LEU A 132 18.07 19.86 18.32
N THR A 133 17.96 19.37 19.55
CA THR A 133 18.53 18.09 20.00
C THR A 133 17.92 16.87 19.29
N PRO A 134 16.59 16.65 19.28
CA PRO A 134 15.99 15.51 18.59
C PRO A 134 16.17 15.57 17.07
N LEU A 135 16.11 16.77 16.45
CA LEU A 135 16.41 16.94 15.02
C LEU A 135 17.83 16.45 14.66
N LYS A 136 18.83 16.78 15.50
CA LYS A 136 20.20 16.26 15.34
C LYS A 136 20.32 14.77 15.68
N ALA A 137 19.54 14.25 16.63
CA ALA A 137 19.52 12.83 16.99
C ALA A 137 18.93 11.94 15.88
N ALA A 138 17.90 12.40 15.17
CA ALA A 138 17.44 11.82 13.89
C ALA A 138 18.47 11.96 12.74
N GLY A 139 19.61 12.58 13.01
CA GLY A 139 20.69 12.81 12.06
C GLY A 139 20.32 13.75 10.91
N LEU A 140 19.39 14.69 11.12
CA LEU A 140 19.08 15.74 10.15
C LEU A 140 20.14 16.85 10.23
N LYS A 141 20.54 17.38 9.08
CA LYS A 141 21.44 18.53 9.01
C LYS A 141 20.60 19.80 9.14
N VAL A 142 20.58 20.36 10.35
CA VAL A 142 19.79 21.56 10.71
C VAL A 142 20.67 22.78 10.99
N ALA A 143 20.20 23.94 10.55
CA ALA A 143 20.77 25.25 10.83
C ALA A 143 19.72 26.15 11.50
N VAL A 144 20.15 27.15 12.25
CA VAL A 144 19.24 28.18 12.78
C VAL A 144 19.20 29.33 11.78
N GLN A 145 18.01 29.74 11.34
CA GLN A 145 17.81 30.86 10.42
C GLN A 145 16.92 31.91 11.12
N GLY A 146 17.57 32.83 11.83
CA GLY A 146 16.87 33.84 12.62
C GLY A 146 16.06 33.22 13.78
N PRO A 147 14.74 33.40 13.84
CA PRO A 147 13.91 32.93 14.96
C PRO A 147 13.53 31.44 14.88
N THR A 148 13.88 30.72 13.81
CA THR A 148 13.44 29.33 13.56
C THR A 148 14.59 28.39 13.16
N ILE A 149 14.36 27.08 13.28
CA ILE A 149 15.28 26.03 12.84
C ILE A 149 14.89 25.57 11.44
N SER A 150 15.84 25.50 10.51
CA SER A 150 15.61 25.04 9.13
C SER A 150 16.46 23.80 8.80
N ILE A 151 15.89 22.87 8.05
CA ILE A 151 16.55 21.66 7.54
C ILE A 151 17.30 22.01 6.26
N VAL A 152 18.60 21.77 6.23
CA VAL A 152 19.54 22.24 5.19
C VAL A 152 19.52 21.34 3.94
N LYS A 153 19.21 20.05 4.10
CA LYS A 153 19.08 19.08 3.01
C LYS A 153 18.07 18.00 3.36
N ASP A 154 17.29 17.59 2.37
CA ASP A 154 16.45 16.40 2.38
C ASP A 154 17.22 15.16 2.85
N LYS A 155 16.56 14.32 3.65
CA LYS A 155 17.15 13.06 4.14
C LYS A 155 16.05 12.03 4.40
N ILE A 156 16.31 10.79 3.99
CA ILE A 156 15.57 9.62 4.49
C ILE A 156 16.03 9.36 5.93
N VAL A 157 15.09 9.35 6.87
CA VAL A 157 15.34 9.18 8.31
C VAL A 157 15.18 7.73 8.75
N THR A 158 14.30 6.98 8.07
CA THR A 158 14.06 5.54 8.24
C THR A 158 13.67 4.97 6.88
N LYS A 159 14.28 3.86 6.45
CA LYS A 159 13.91 3.21 5.18
C LYS A 159 12.69 2.30 5.35
N LYS A 160 12.04 1.97 4.24
CA LYS A 160 11.00 0.93 4.17
C LYS A 160 11.50 -0.38 4.79
N GLY A 161 10.75 -0.88 5.77
CA GLY A 161 11.08 -2.12 6.50
C GLY A 161 11.97 -1.93 7.74
N GLU A 162 12.51 -0.74 8.00
CA GLU A 162 13.23 -0.43 9.25
C GLU A 162 12.23 -0.01 10.35
N GLU A 163 12.56 -0.28 11.63
CA GLU A 163 11.77 0.16 12.79
C GLU A 163 11.98 1.65 13.07
N VAL A 164 10.90 2.38 13.36
CA VAL A 164 10.98 3.81 13.70
C VAL A 164 11.42 3.99 15.16
N SER A 165 12.60 4.59 15.36
CA SER A 165 13.15 4.86 16.68
C SER A 165 12.53 6.10 17.34
N ASP A 166 12.59 6.16 18.68
CA ASP A 166 11.93 7.19 19.49
C ASP A 166 12.27 8.64 19.08
N ALA A 167 13.56 8.93 18.89
CA ALA A 167 14.03 10.24 18.42
C ALA A 167 13.49 10.63 17.03
N VAL A 168 13.12 9.66 16.19
CA VAL A 168 12.52 9.90 14.87
C VAL A 168 11.02 10.15 15.00
N VAL A 169 10.29 9.38 15.82
CA VAL A 169 8.88 9.63 16.15
C VAL A 169 8.69 11.05 16.69
N ASP A 170 9.55 11.43 17.64
CA ASP A 170 9.53 12.72 18.32
C ASP A 170 9.79 13.91 17.36
N VAL A 171 10.64 13.71 16.33
CA VAL A 171 10.83 14.67 15.22
C VAL A 171 9.62 14.72 14.29
N LEU A 172 9.11 13.57 13.84
CA LEU A 172 7.97 13.49 12.92
C LEU A 172 6.72 14.14 13.51
N GLY A 173 6.47 13.93 14.82
CA GLY A 173 5.40 14.60 15.57
C GLY A 173 5.55 16.11 15.58
N LYS A 174 6.75 16.64 15.85
CA LYS A 174 7.04 18.09 15.86
C LYS A 174 6.95 18.74 14.49
N LEU A 175 7.25 18.00 13.42
CA LEU A 175 7.08 18.42 12.03
C LEU A 175 5.67 18.13 11.46
N ASN A 176 4.77 17.52 12.25
CA ASN A 176 3.42 17.09 11.84
C ASN A 176 3.39 16.14 10.60
N ILE A 177 4.50 15.43 10.35
CA ILE A 177 4.65 14.47 9.25
C ILE A 177 4.02 13.12 9.65
N LYS A 178 3.27 12.51 8.74
CA LYS A 178 2.44 11.31 8.99
C LYS A 178 2.80 10.18 8.01
N PRO A 179 3.92 9.45 8.22
CA PRO A 179 4.42 8.48 7.25
C PRO A 179 3.64 7.16 7.22
N MET A 180 2.79 6.88 8.20
CA MET A 180 2.11 5.58 8.31
C MET A 180 0.81 5.58 7.52
N ARG A 181 0.72 4.78 6.45
CA ARG A 181 -0.51 4.56 5.67
C ARG A 181 -1.40 3.48 6.32
N VAL A 182 -2.14 3.87 7.36
CA VAL A 182 -3.02 2.96 8.14
C VAL A 182 -4.40 2.87 7.49
N GLY A 183 -4.86 1.65 7.22
CA GLY A 183 -6.19 1.36 6.66
C GLY A 183 -7.03 0.49 7.61
N MET A 184 -8.35 0.50 7.43
CA MET A 184 -9.24 -0.33 8.24
C MET A 184 -9.14 -1.79 7.80
N LYS A 185 -8.58 -2.67 8.64
CA LYS A 185 -8.41 -4.09 8.30
C LYS A 185 -9.76 -4.82 8.40
N VAL A 186 -10.32 -5.19 7.25
CA VAL A 186 -11.43 -6.15 7.17
C VAL A 186 -10.90 -7.53 7.59
N MET A 187 -11.67 -8.29 8.37
CA MET A 187 -11.34 -9.65 8.82
C MET A 187 -12.04 -10.72 7.97
N GLY A 188 -13.22 -10.39 7.47
CA GLY A 188 -13.99 -11.14 6.48
C GLY A 188 -15.26 -10.42 6.08
N VAL A 189 -15.89 -10.90 5.01
CA VAL A 189 -17.20 -10.46 4.52
C VAL A 189 -18.14 -11.65 4.52
N LEU A 190 -19.32 -11.48 5.09
CA LEU A 190 -20.41 -12.43 4.98
C LEU A 190 -21.40 -11.95 3.91
N ASP A 191 -21.73 -12.86 3.01
CA ASP A 191 -22.83 -12.76 2.06
C ASP A 191 -24.06 -13.47 2.63
N LYS A 192 -25.24 -12.86 2.48
CA LYS A 192 -26.54 -13.40 2.88
C LYS A 192 -27.22 -14.24 1.82
N GLU A 193 -26.91 -13.99 0.55
CA GLU A 193 -27.56 -14.65 -0.58
C GLU A 193 -26.96 -16.06 -0.76
N GLU A 194 -25.63 -16.16 -0.80
CA GLU A 194 -24.93 -17.46 -0.81
C GLU A 194 -24.76 -18.09 0.59
N ASN A 195 -25.00 -17.33 1.68
CA ASN A 195 -24.58 -17.67 3.05
C ASN A 195 -23.07 -17.98 3.17
N ALA A 196 -22.28 -17.39 2.25
CA ALA A 196 -20.84 -17.53 2.19
C ALA A 196 -20.15 -16.61 3.22
N PHE A 197 -19.01 -17.07 3.74
CA PHE A 197 -18.10 -16.25 4.53
C PHE A 197 -16.73 -16.26 3.85
N TYR A 198 -16.33 -15.12 3.30
CA TYR A 198 -15.02 -14.92 2.69
C TYR A 198 -14.09 -14.33 3.74
N SER A 199 -12.95 -14.99 4.00
CA SER A 199 -11.91 -14.44 4.87
C SER A 199 -11.20 -13.27 4.18
N ALA A 200 -10.52 -12.42 4.95
CA ALA A 200 -9.70 -11.34 4.39
C ALA A 200 -8.66 -11.85 3.38
N GLU A 201 -8.12 -13.06 3.57
CA GLU A 201 -7.14 -13.68 2.66
C GLU A 201 -7.76 -14.10 1.32
N SER A 202 -9.01 -14.60 1.32
CA SER A 202 -9.75 -14.89 0.09
C SER A 202 -10.28 -13.64 -0.63
N LEU A 203 -10.28 -12.48 0.04
CA LEU A 203 -10.72 -11.19 -0.50
C LEU A 203 -9.56 -10.32 -0.99
N ASP A 204 -8.34 -10.56 -0.51
CA ASP A 204 -7.14 -9.78 -0.88
C ASP A 204 -6.53 -10.27 -2.20
N VAL A 205 -7.39 -10.34 -3.22
CA VAL A 205 -7.03 -10.66 -4.60
C VAL A 205 -6.34 -9.46 -5.23
N ASP A 206 -5.15 -9.66 -5.80
CA ASP A 206 -4.53 -8.63 -6.62
C ASP A 206 -5.00 -8.72 -8.08
N GLU A 207 -5.39 -7.56 -8.62
CA GLU A 207 -5.91 -7.42 -9.98
C GLU A 207 -4.80 -7.63 -11.03
N GLU A 208 -3.55 -7.27 -10.68
CA GLU A 208 -2.36 -7.41 -11.52
C GLU A 208 -1.88 -8.87 -11.54
N GLU A 209 -1.74 -9.51 -10.37
CA GLU A 209 -1.29 -10.90 -10.27
C GLU A 209 -2.27 -11.88 -10.94
N LEU A 210 -3.58 -11.64 -10.86
CA LEU A 210 -4.56 -12.45 -11.60
C LEU A 210 -4.36 -12.34 -13.13
N PHE A 211 -4.10 -11.14 -13.64
CA PHE A 211 -3.93 -10.92 -15.08
C PHE A 211 -2.67 -11.64 -15.60
N ASP A 212 -1.55 -11.53 -14.89
CA ASP A 212 -0.31 -12.23 -15.24
C ASP A 212 -0.48 -13.75 -15.20
N ASN A 213 -1.22 -14.28 -14.22
CA ASN A 213 -1.58 -15.70 -14.17
C ASN A 213 -2.44 -16.15 -15.37
N PHE A 214 -3.38 -15.33 -15.85
CA PHE A 214 -4.14 -15.63 -17.07
C PHE A 214 -3.26 -15.61 -18.33
N VAL A 215 -2.33 -14.65 -18.46
CA VAL A 215 -1.37 -14.60 -19.58
C VAL A 215 -0.46 -15.84 -19.57
N LEU A 216 0.07 -16.21 -18.40
CA LEU A 216 0.89 -17.40 -18.20
C LEU A 216 0.11 -18.68 -18.51
N ALA A 217 -1.14 -18.80 -18.06
CA ALA A 217 -2.00 -19.94 -18.37
C ALA A 217 -2.29 -20.07 -19.88
N TYR A 218 -2.52 -18.95 -20.58
CA TYR A 218 -2.68 -18.94 -22.03
C TYR A 218 -1.39 -19.39 -22.75
N GLN A 219 -0.22 -18.87 -22.36
CA GLN A 219 1.07 -19.29 -22.92
C GLN A 219 1.33 -20.79 -22.71
N GLN A 220 1.02 -21.32 -21.52
CA GLN A 220 1.15 -22.75 -21.22
C GLN A 220 0.17 -23.61 -22.04
N ALA A 221 -1.08 -23.18 -22.18
CA ALA A 221 -2.08 -23.88 -23.00
C ALA A 221 -1.69 -23.90 -24.49
N LEU A 222 -1.18 -22.79 -25.02
CA LEU A 222 -0.68 -22.70 -26.39
C LEU A 222 0.55 -23.61 -26.60
N ASN A 223 1.52 -23.56 -25.68
CA ASN A 223 2.70 -24.44 -25.72
C ASN A 223 2.33 -25.93 -25.64
N LEU A 224 1.34 -26.28 -24.82
CA LEU A 224 0.77 -27.64 -24.78
C LEU A 224 0.11 -28.00 -26.12
N SER A 225 -0.70 -27.11 -26.70
CA SER A 225 -1.35 -27.33 -28.00
C SER A 225 -0.35 -27.57 -29.13
N VAL A 226 0.73 -26.77 -29.18
CA VAL A 226 1.80 -26.85 -30.21
C VAL A 226 2.66 -28.11 -30.06
N ASN A 227 2.84 -28.64 -28.85
CA ASN A 227 3.61 -29.87 -28.63
C ASN A 227 2.75 -31.14 -28.67
N ALA A 228 1.44 -31.04 -28.43
CA ALA A 228 0.48 -32.13 -28.62
C ALA A 228 0.00 -32.28 -30.08
N GLY A 229 0.39 -31.37 -30.99
CA GLY A 229 -0.07 -31.36 -32.38
C GLY A 229 -1.56 -31.02 -32.54
N ILE A 230 -2.13 -30.27 -31.58
CA ILE A 230 -3.54 -29.86 -31.61
C ILE A 230 -3.67 -28.60 -32.47
N TYR A 231 -4.33 -28.75 -33.60
CA TYR A 231 -4.62 -27.68 -34.57
C TYR A 231 -5.85 -26.85 -34.15
N ASN A 232 -5.65 -25.55 -33.95
CA ASN A 232 -6.69 -24.54 -33.74
C ASN A 232 -6.15 -23.16 -34.18
N ASP A 233 -7.02 -22.17 -34.29
CA ASP A 233 -6.70 -20.85 -34.85
C ASP A 233 -5.51 -20.16 -34.16
N ALA A 234 -5.30 -20.40 -32.85
CA ALA A 234 -4.19 -19.84 -32.09
C ALA A 234 -2.89 -20.68 -32.14
N SER A 235 -2.98 -21.99 -32.43
CA SER A 235 -1.80 -22.86 -32.53
C SER A 235 -1.28 -23.03 -33.96
N MET A 236 -2.13 -22.87 -34.97
CA MET A 236 -1.81 -23.14 -36.38
C MET A 236 -0.65 -22.30 -36.91
N GLU A 237 -0.65 -20.99 -36.67
CA GLU A 237 0.44 -20.09 -37.09
C GLU A 237 1.78 -20.51 -36.46
N VAL A 238 1.77 -20.77 -35.15
CA VAL A 238 2.96 -21.19 -34.39
C VAL A 238 3.45 -22.58 -34.83
N LEU A 239 2.54 -23.49 -35.18
CA LEU A 239 2.87 -24.82 -35.73
C LEU A 239 3.52 -24.73 -37.12
N VAL A 240 3.04 -23.86 -38.01
CA VAL A 240 3.63 -23.65 -39.35
C VAL A 240 5.03 -23.03 -39.21
N ILE A 241 5.20 -22.03 -38.34
CA ILE A 241 6.51 -21.42 -38.05
C ILE A 241 7.47 -22.45 -37.44
N LYS A 242 7.00 -23.28 -36.50
CA LYS A 242 7.78 -24.36 -35.89
C LYS A 242 8.24 -25.37 -36.95
N ALA A 243 7.34 -25.87 -37.79
CA ALA A 243 7.66 -26.80 -38.87
C ALA A 243 8.68 -26.23 -39.86
N GLN A 244 8.56 -24.94 -40.24
CA GLN A 244 9.55 -24.30 -41.11
C GLN A 244 10.93 -24.17 -40.45
N ARG A 245 10.99 -23.89 -39.15
CA ARG A 245 12.25 -23.82 -38.39
C ARG A 245 12.89 -25.20 -38.22
N GLU A 246 12.10 -26.22 -37.93
CA GLU A 246 12.57 -27.61 -37.80
C GLU A 246 13.10 -28.15 -39.15
N ALA A 247 12.40 -27.88 -40.26
CA ALA A 247 12.87 -28.25 -41.60
C ALA A 247 14.20 -27.56 -41.99
N LYS A 248 14.37 -26.27 -41.64
CA LYS A 248 15.63 -25.54 -41.84
C LYS A 248 16.76 -26.12 -40.99
N ALA A 249 16.52 -26.35 -39.69
CA ALA A 249 17.51 -26.94 -38.78
C ALA A 249 17.94 -28.36 -39.20
N VAL A 250 17.04 -29.18 -39.74
CA VAL A 250 17.38 -30.49 -40.31
C VAL A 250 18.23 -30.35 -41.56
N LYS A 251 17.94 -29.40 -42.47
CA LYS A 251 18.80 -29.14 -43.64
C LYS A 251 20.20 -28.67 -43.23
N GLU A 252 20.29 -27.75 -42.27
CA GLU A 252 21.56 -27.23 -41.76
C GLU A 252 22.39 -28.33 -41.06
N ALA A 253 21.75 -29.23 -40.31
CA ALA A 253 22.40 -30.36 -39.64
C ALA A 253 22.86 -31.50 -40.58
N LEU A 254 22.33 -31.57 -41.81
CA LEU A 254 22.73 -32.54 -42.84
C LEU A 254 23.86 -32.05 -43.74
N GLY A 255 24.09 -30.74 -43.81
CA GLY A 255 25.04 -30.14 -44.76
C GLY A 255 24.59 -30.24 -46.22
N GLU A 256 25.54 -30.09 -47.15
CA GLU A 256 25.29 -30.17 -48.61
C GLU A 256 25.15 -31.61 -49.15
N ASP A 257 25.05 -32.62 -48.26
CA ASP A 257 24.85 -34.04 -48.62
C ASP A 257 23.36 -34.48 -48.60
N ALA A 258 22.42 -33.53 -48.55
CA ALA A 258 21.00 -33.81 -48.79
C ALA A 258 20.72 -33.89 -50.30
N PRO A 259 20.15 -34.98 -50.85
CA PRO A 259 19.90 -35.10 -52.28
C PRO A 259 18.83 -34.11 -52.76
N GLU A 260 19.10 -33.43 -53.87
CA GLU A 260 18.17 -32.48 -54.52
C GLU A 260 17.03 -33.20 -55.27
N GLU A 261 16.25 -34.03 -54.56
CA GLU A 261 15.04 -34.62 -55.15
C GLU A 261 13.90 -33.58 -55.24
N LYS A 262 13.81 -32.96 -56.43
CA LYS A 262 12.63 -32.30 -56.99
C LYS A 262 12.07 -31.08 -56.25
N THR A 263 12.70 -29.92 -56.48
CA THR A 263 12.07 -28.59 -56.25
C THR A 263 11.55 -27.92 -57.52
N GLU A 264 11.46 -28.66 -58.64
CA GLU A 264 11.11 -28.14 -59.96
C GLU A 264 9.61 -28.31 -60.30
N GLU A 265 9.00 -29.46 -59.99
CA GLU A 265 7.66 -29.87 -60.47
C GLU A 265 6.45 -29.10 -59.88
N VAL A 266 6.66 -28.04 -59.09
CA VAL A 266 5.59 -27.20 -58.50
C VAL A 266 5.67 -25.72 -58.93
N LYS A 267 6.74 -25.32 -59.63
CA LYS A 267 6.98 -23.91 -60.00
C LYS A 267 6.34 -23.46 -61.32
N GLU A 268 5.98 -24.37 -62.22
CA GLU A 268 5.33 -23.98 -63.48
C GLU A 268 3.82 -23.72 -63.29
N GLU A 269 3.08 -24.65 -62.68
CA GLU A 269 1.60 -24.60 -62.62
C GLU A 269 1.05 -23.40 -61.81
N THR A 270 1.77 -22.92 -60.79
CA THR A 270 1.34 -21.73 -60.02
C THR A 270 1.74 -20.39 -60.66
N SER A 271 2.42 -20.40 -61.81
CA SER A 271 2.97 -19.20 -62.43
C SER A 271 2.03 -18.50 -63.43
N GLU A 272 0.90 -19.10 -63.82
CA GLU A 272 -0.06 -18.48 -64.75
C GLU A 272 -1.27 -17.83 -64.05
N GLU A 273 -1.89 -18.46 -63.05
CA GLU A 273 -3.04 -17.86 -62.33
C GLU A 273 -2.66 -16.61 -61.52
N ALA A 274 -1.43 -16.51 -61.00
CA ALA A 274 -0.98 -15.42 -60.14
C ALA A 274 -0.62 -14.10 -60.90
N LYS A 275 -1.18 -13.87 -62.10
CA LYS A 275 -0.84 -12.73 -62.97
C LYS A 275 -2.01 -11.80 -63.33
N GLU A 276 -3.27 -12.15 -63.01
CA GLU A 276 -4.44 -11.28 -63.28
C GLU A 276 -4.91 -10.44 -62.07
N GLU A 277 -4.46 -10.75 -60.85
CA GLU A 277 -4.74 -9.95 -59.65
C GLU A 277 -3.46 -9.38 -59.01
N VAL A 278 -3.60 -8.36 -58.16
CA VAL A 278 -2.52 -7.59 -57.50
C VAL A 278 -1.70 -6.66 -58.42
N VAL A 279 -2.35 -5.62 -58.94
CA VAL A 279 -1.68 -4.40 -59.48
C VAL A 279 -2.18 -3.13 -58.76
N VAL A 280 -2.09 -3.14 -57.42
CA VAL A 280 -2.19 -2.01 -56.46
C VAL A 280 -1.78 -2.55 -55.08
N GLU A 281 -1.08 -1.84 -54.20
CA GLU A 281 -0.34 -0.56 -54.27
C GLU A 281 0.77 -0.59 -53.18
N ALA A 282 1.83 0.24 -53.26
CA ALA A 282 3.03 0.09 -52.43
C ALA A 282 3.37 1.29 -51.51
N ALA A 283 3.36 1.06 -50.19
CA ALA A 283 3.90 1.90 -49.10
C ALA A 283 3.90 1.07 -47.79
N GLN A 284 4.82 1.16 -46.81
CA GLN A 284 6.05 1.95 -46.60
C GLN A 284 7.02 1.15 -45.67
N ALA A 285 8.22 1.66 -45.39
CA ALA A 285 9.32 0.96 -44.68
C ALA A 285 9.85 1.80 -43.46
N PRO A 286 11.03 1.53 -42.84
CA PRO A 286 11.38 0.36 -42.02
C PRO A 286 12.08 0.72 -40.66
N VAL A 287 12.25 -0.26 -39.76
CA VAL A 287 13.32 -0.38 -38.72
C VAL A 287 13.50 -1.90 -38.48
N GLU A 288 14.56 -2.62 -38.85
CA GLU A 288 16.02 -2.56 -38.57
C GLU A 288 16.43 -3.29 -37.27
N GLU A 289 17.29 -4.32 -37.42
CA GLU A 289 17.79 -5.20 -36.35
C GLU A 289 19.09 -4.66 -35.70
N VAL A 290 19.39 -5.12 -34.47
CA VAL A 290 20.77 -5.19 -33.97
C VAL A 290 21.02 -6.57 -33.36
N LYS A 291 22.06 -7.27 -33.83
CA LYS A 291 22.67 -8.44 -33.18
C LYS A 291 23.95 -8.03 -32.47
N GLU A 292 24.33 -8.78 -31.44
CA GLU A 292 25.62 -8.65 -30.75
C GLU A 292 26.28 -10.03 -30.62
N GLU A 293 27.56 -10.13 -31.02
CA GLU A 293 28.43 -11.29 -30.81
C GLU A 293 29.89 -10.78 -30.68
N ALA A 294 30.69 -11.42 -29.82
CA ALA A 294 32.06 -11.00 -29.51
C ALA A 294 33.10 -11.65 -30.46
N PRO A 295 34.38 -11.18 -30.46
CA PRO A 295 35.40 -11.94 -29.71
C PRO A 295 36.48 -11.07 -29.00
N VAL A 296 37.72 -11.56 -28.90
CA VAL A 296 38.66 -11.37 -27.76
C VAL A 296 40.08 -10.93 -28.20
N GLU A 297 40.97 -10.65 -27.22
CA GLU A 297 42.45 -10.50 -27.23
C GLU A 297 43.01 -9.06 -27.17
N GLU A 298 44.19 -8.77 -26.58
CA GLU A 298 44.93 -9.32 -25.42
C GLU A 298 46.06 -8.32 -25.03
N ALA A 299 46.31 -8.03 -23.74
CA ALA A 299 47.57 -7.43 -23.25
C ALA A 299 47.67 -7.38 -21.69
N THR A 300 48.89 -7.57 -21.16
CA THR A 300 49.27 -7.40 -19.73
C THR A 300 50.73 -6.87 -19.64
N VAL A 301 51.33 -6.46 -18.51
CA VAL A 301 51.01 -6.50 -17.06
C VAL A 301 51.58 -5.24 -16.36
N GLU A 302 51.23 -4.98 -15.08
CA GLU A 302 52.18 -4.91 -13.93
C GLU A 302 51.48 -4.41 -12.62
N THR A 303 52.20 -4.40 -11.48
CA THR A 303 51.65 -4.77 -10.15
C THR A 303 51.91 -3.76 -9.00
N PRO A 304 51.21 -3.88 -7.84
CA PRO A 304 51.24 -2.91 -6.74
C PRO A 304 52.09 -3.30 -5.50
N VAL A 305 52.73 -2.29 -4.88
CA VAL A 305 53.33 -2.23 -3.52
C VAL A 305 53.18 -0.73 -3.09
N GLU A 306 53.11 -0.27 -1.82
CA GLU A 306 53.73 -0.67 -0.56
C GLU A 306 52.99 -0.13 0.69
N GLU A 307 53.22 -0.72 1.88
CA GLU A 307 52.71 -0.26 3.19
C GLU A 307 53.69 0.72 3.90
N VAL A 308 53.18 1.70 4.66
CA VAL A 308 53.84 2.20 5.88
C VAL A 308 52.80 2.48 6.98
N LYS A 309 53.11 2.12 8.23
CA LYS A 309 52.34 2.42 9.45
C LYS A 309 53.02 3.55 10.24
N GLU A 310 52.25 4.37 10.97
CA GLU A 310 52.55 4.65 12.40
C GLU A 310 51.45 5.41 13.16
N GLU A 311 51.01 4.81 14.27
CA GLU A 311 50.69 5.44 15.57
C GLU A 311 51.68 4.79 16.58
N PRO A 312 52.04 5.36 17.78
CA PRO A 312 51.13 6.11 18.68
C PRO A 312 51.74 7.18 19.64
N LYS A 313 50.84 7.91 20.34
CA LYS A 313 50.89 8.43 21.75
C LYS A 313 49.84 9.56 21.87
N LYS A 314 48.87 9.60 22.80
CA LYS A 314 48.80 9.33 24.25
C LYS A 314 49.52 10.36 25.12
N GLU A 315 48.79 11.35 25.65
CA GLU A 315 48.76 11.70 27.08
C GLU A 315 47.68 12.73 27.48
N THR A 316 47.12 12.52 28.68
CA THR A 316 46.31 13.43 29.52
C THR A 316 46.91 13.30 30.93
N PRO A 317 46.98 14.33 31.80
CA PRO A 317 45.80 14.76 32.59
C PRO A 317 45.84 16.22 33.14
N ALA A 318 45.01 16.50 34.16
CA ALA A 318 45.07 17.59 35.17
C ALA A 318 44.64 19.03 34.75
N GLU A 319 44.09 19.90 35.61
CA GLU A 319 43.42 19.79 36.94
C GLU A 319 42.73 21.15 37.32
N ALA A 320 41.92 21.18 38.40
CA ALA A 320 41.20 22.32 39.04
C ALA A 320 39.97 22.88 38.27
N ALA A 321 38.78 23.14 38.85
CA ALA A 321 38.34 23.68 40.17
C ALA A 321 38.54 25.22 40.28
N VAL A 322 37.71 26.04 40.93
CA VAL A 322 36.54 25.92 41.86
C VAL A 322 35.49 26.99 41.39
N GLU A 323 34.18 27.09 41.70
CA GLU A 323 33.45 27.27 42.97
C GLU A 323 31.91 27.12 42.78
N THR A 324 31.20 26.88 43.87
CA THR A 324 29.79 27.28 44.16
C THR A 324 29.85 28.03 45.51
N PRO A 325 28.93 28.95 45.91
CA PRO A 325 27.54 28.57 46.27
C PRO A 325 26.44 29.68 46.28
N VAL A 326 25.18 29.29 46.58
CA VAL A 326 24.01 30.15 46.97
C VAL A 326 23.50 31.04 45.78
N GLU A 327 22.25 31.47 45.63
CA GLU A 327 21.14 31.69 46.57
C GLU A 327 19.75 31.40 45.96
N GLU A 328 18.92 30.68 46.72
CA GLU A 328 17.45 30.75 46.68
C GLU A 328 17.04 31.58 47.91
N PRO A 329 15.97 32.42 47.90
CA PRO A 329 14.65 31.82 48.16
C PRO A 329 13.39 32.62 47.72
N LYS A 330 12.22 32.03 48.04
CA LYS A 330 10.87 32.59 48.26
C LYS A 330 9.90 32.79 47.07
N THR A 331 8.98 31.84 47.01
CA THR A 331 7.51 32.02 46.97
C THR A 331 6.93 33.42 47.23
N GLU A 332 5.91 33.75 46.44
CA GLU A 332 4.70 34.45 46.89
C GLU A 332 3.46 33.80 46.22
N GLU A 333 2.29 33.86 46.84
CA GLU A 333 1.06 33.12 46.44
C GLU A 333 -0.10 34.06 46.05
N VAL A 334 -1.25 33.46 45.65
CA VAL A 334 -2.61 34.04 45.53
C VAL A 334 -2.76 35.16 44.46
N LYS A 335 -3.72 35.12 43.52
CA LYS A 335 -5.15 34.77 43.69
C LYS A 335 -5.85 34.20 42.46
N GLU A 336 -6.93 33.48 42.76
CA GLU A 336 -8.10 33.25 41.88
C GLU A 336 -8.92 34.54 41.72
N ASP A 337 -9.66 34.71 40.62
CA ASP A 337 -11.07 35.18 40.69
C ASP A 337 -11.81 35.04 39.35
N ALA A 338 -12.98 34.40 39.38
CA ALA A 338 -14.01 34.36 38.33
C ALA A 338 -15.26 33.63 38.87
N PRO A 339 -16.48 33.86 38.32
CA PRO A 339 -16.89 34.82 37.30
C PRO A 339 -17.94 35.83 37.84
N THR A 340 -18.54 36.64 36.96
CA THR A 340 -19.84 37.28 37.23
C THR A 340 -20.75 37.20 36.00
N GLU A 341 -22.04 36.94 36.23
CA GLU A 341 -23.08 36.96 35.21
C GLU A 341 -23.55 38.40 34.95
N VAL A 342 -23.98 38.69 33.72
CA VAL A 342 -24.88 39.81 33.43
C VAL A 342 -26.03 39.28 32.58
N VAL A 343 -27.24 39.39 33.11
CA VAL A 343 -28.51 39.14 32.40
C VAL A 343 -29.05 40.49 31.94
N GLU A 344 -29.52 40.58 30.70
CA GLU A 344 -30.30 41.74 30.24
C GLU A 344 -31.55 41.28 29.47
N GLU A 345 -32.72 41.45 30.09
CA GLU A 345 -34.02 41.27 29.44
C GLU A 345 -34.48 42.57 28.78
N VAL A 346 -34.94 42.52 27.52
CA VAL A 346 -35.91 43.51 27.01
C VAL A 346 -37.02 42.85 26.19
N LYS A 347 -38.26 43.14 26.62
CA LYS A 347 -39.59 43.06 25.96
C LYS A 347 -39.56 43.62 24.50
N LYS A 348 -40.53 43.49 23.57
CA LYS A 348 -41.99 43.17 23.48
C LYS A 348 -42.30 43.00 21.95
N GLU A 349 -43.48 42.71 21.37
CA GLU A 349 -44.86 42.35 21.75
C GLU A 349 -45.56 41.66 20.54
N GLY A 350 -46.68 40.94 20.77
CA GLY A 350 -47.63 40.52 19.71
C GLY A 350 -47.28 39.24 18.95
N GLU A 351 -48.21 38.53 18.32
CA GLU A 351 -49.68 38.70 18.25
C GLU A 351 -50.40 37.35 18.50
N SER A 352 -51.71 37.41 18.78
CA SER A 352 -52.56 36.25 19.07
C SER A 352 -53.69 36.10 18.06
N ASN A 353 -53.83 34.90 17.47
CA ASN A 353 -55.12 34.26 17.19
C ASN A 353 -54.94 32.76 16.92
#